data_AF-A0A941ZEH5-F1
#
_entry.id   AF-A0A941ZEH5-F1
#
_cell.length_a   1.000
_cell.length_b   1.000
_cell.length_c   1.000
_cell.angle_alpha   90.00
_cell.angle_beta   90.00
_cell.angle_gamma   90.00
#
_symmetry.space_group_name_H-M   'P 1'
#
loop_
_entity.id
_entity.type
_entity.pdbx_description
1 polymer ?
#
loop_
_entity_poly.entity_id
_entity_poly.type
_entity_poly.pdbx_seq_one_letter_code
_entity_poly.pdbx_strand_id
1 'polypeptide(L)'
;MEKKMNLKENVLNSMVNERVLLTAAQKAGIEIRDEELQDAITREQAFMKNGVFDKDVYLNRLRLNRITPEEFERSQRQELILTKMRRLVEMSVDIPDSSEIELPPESSNEQASQMIYQAKLNDIREKALGSYIEGLKKGIKI
;
A
#
# COMPACT_ATOMS: atom_id res chain seq x y z
N MET A 1 -24.23 7.07 -16.59
CA MET A 1 -23.29 8.20 -16.39
C MET A 1 -22.79 8.26 -14.96
N GLU A 2 -23.65 8.06 -13.97
CA GLU A 2 -23.35 7.99 -12.52
C GLU A 2 -22.16 7.06 -12.16
N LYS A 3 -22.14 5.80 -12.61
CA LYS A 3 -21.02 4.88 -12.36
C LYS A 3 -19.64 5.38 -12.86
N LYS A 4 -19.59 6.16 -13.94
CA LYS A 4 -18.33 6.73 -14.48
C LYS A 4 -17.86 7.94 -13.66
N MET A 5 -18.78 8.68 -13.06
CA MET A 5 -18.47 9.84 -12.21
C MET A 5 -17.85 9.38 -10.90
N ASN A 6 -18.45 8.35 -10.27
CA ASN A 6 -17.94 7.76 -9.04
C ASN A 6 -16.54 7.16 -9.21
N LEU A 7 -16.24 6.55 -10.36
CA LEU A 7 -14.90 6.02 -10.63
C LEU A 7 -13.83 7.12 -10.69
N LYS A 8 -14.13 8.25 -11.36
CA LYS A 8 -13.18 9.37 -11.46
C LYS A 8 -12.90 9.98 -10.10
N GLU A 9 -13.94 10.17 -9.30
CA GLU A 9 -13.82 10.72 -7.95
C GLU A 9 -13.00 9.80 -7.04
N ASN A 10 -13.24 8.48 -7.09
CA ASN A 10 -12.47 7.51 -6.33
C ASN A 10 -10.98 7.51 -6.70
N VAL A 11 -10.65 7.57 -8.00
CA VAL A 11 -9.26 7.65 -8.46
C VAL A 11 -8.60 8.94 -7.97
N LEU A 12 -9.28 10.08 -8.11
CA LEU A 12 -8.77 11.36 -7.63
C LEU A 12 -8.52 11.34 -6.11
N ASN A 13 -9.47 10.82 -5.35
CA ASN A 13 -9.35 10.69 -3.90
C ASN A 13 -8.16 9.78 -3.52
N SER A 14 -7.92 8.69 -4.24
CA SER A 14 -6.73 7.85 -4.03
C SER A 14 -5.43 8.63 -4.27
N MET A 15 -5.34 9.38 -5.38
CA MET A 15 -4.16 10.18 -5.70
C MET A 15 -3.89 11.26 -4.65
N VAL A 16 -4.94 11.91 -4.15
CA VAL A 16 -4.82 12.89 -3.06
C VAL A 16 -4.31 12.23 -1.79
N ASN A 17 -4.89 11.08 -1.41
CA ASN A 17 -4.47 10.32 -0.23
C ASN A 17 -3.00 9.89 -0.32
N GLU A 18 -2.57 9.38 -1.47
CA GLU A 18 -1.17 9.01 -1.72
C GLU A 18 -0.24 10.23 -1.61
N ARG A 19 -0.63 11.37 -2.21
CA ARG A 19 0.16 12.59 -2.13
C ARG A 19 0.31 13.10 -0.69
N VAL A 20 -0.75 13.02 0.10
CA VAL A 20 -0.74 13.37 1.53
C VAL A 20 0.23 12.48 2.29
N LEU A 21 0.16 11.16 2.10
CA LEU A 21 1.06 10.20 2.75
C LEU A 21 2.52 10.41 2.35
N LEU A 22 2.82 10.60 1.06
CA LEU A 22 4.18 10.89 0.59
C LEU A 22 4.74 12.17 1.21
N THR A 23 3.91 13.21 1.34
CA THR A 23 4.30 14.47 1.98
C THR A 23 4.58 14.28 3.47
N ALA A 24 3.76 13.49 4.16
CA ALA A 24 3.96 13.18 5.56
C ALA A 24 5.24 12.36 5.78
N ALA A 25 5.50 11.35 4.94
CA ALA A 25 6.72 10.56 4.97
C ALA A 25 7.96 11.46 4.84
N GLN A 26 7.95 12.37 3.85
CA GLN A 26 9.05 13.33 3.65
C GLN A 26 9.28 14.19 4.89
N LYS A 27 8.22 14.74 5.51
CA LYS A 27 8.33 15.55 6.74
C LYS A 27 8.86 14.75 7.93
N ALA A 28 8.56 13.46 7.98
CA ALA A 28 9.02 12.55 9.03
C ALA A 28 10.44 11.99 8.78
N GLY A 29 11.09 12.34 7.65
CA GLY A 29 12.38 11.77 7.26
C GLY A 29 12.30 10.29 6.91
N ILE A 30 11.11 9.80 6.55
CA ILE A 30 10.91 8.41 6.13
C ILE A 30 11.28 8.31 4.66
N GLU A 31 12.35 7.58 4.41
CA GLU A 31 12.84 7.27 3.08
C GLU A 31 13.02 5.76 2.88
N ILE A 32 13.31 5.41 1.63
CA ILE A 32 13.70 4.07 1.21
C ILE A 32 15.16 4.20 0.83
N ARG A 33 16.02 3.34 1.36
CA ARG A 33 17.44 3.29 0.97
C ARG A 33 17.61 2.60 -0.37
N ASP A 34 18.75 2.80 -1.00
CA ASP A 34 19.04 2.18 -2.29
C ASP A 34 19.08 0.65 -2.20
N GLU A 35 19.55 0.08 -1.08
CA GLU A 35 19.52 -1.37 -0.89
C GLU A 35 18.07 -1.89 -0.78
N GLU A 36 17.19 -1.16 -0.10
CA GLU A 36 15.77 -1.54 0.01
C GLU A 36 15.08 -1.54 -1.36
N LEU A 37 15.40 -0.54 -2.19
CA LEU A 37 14.90 -0.45 -3.56
C LEU A 37 15.44 -1.58 -4.43
N GLN A 38 16.74 -1.86 -4.36
CA GLN A 38 17.37 -2.96 -5.09
C GLN A 38 16.77 -4.31 -4.69
N ASP A 39 16.58 -4.56 -3.41
CA ASP A 39 15.96 -5.78 -2.89
C ASP A 39 14.53 -5.96 -3.43
N ALA A 40 13.75 -4.87 -3.48
CA ALA A 40 12.40 -4.92 -4.02
C ALA A 40 12.43 -5.30 -5.51
N ILE A 41 13.23 -4.59 -6.32
CA ILE A 41 13.30 -4.79 -7.77
C ILE A 41 13.84 -6.18 -8.13
N THR A 42 14.85 -6.66 -7.41
CA THR A 42 15.46 -7.97 -7.70
C THR A 42 14.58 -9.15 -7.32
N ARG A 43 13.60 -8.95 -6.43
CA ARG A 43 12.59 -9.95 -6.04
C ARG A 43 11.37 -9.96 -6.96
N GLU A 44 11.25 -9.02 -7.87
CA GLU A 44 10.15 -8.99 -8.83
C GLU A 44 10.28 -10.15 -9.84
N GLN A 45 9.31 -11.07 -9.78
CA GLN A 45 9.17 -12.20 -10.73
C GLN A 45 9.21 -11.72 -12.19
N ALA A 46 8.68 -10.52 -12.42
CA ALA A 46 8.67 -9.83 -13.69
C ALA A 46 10.05 -9.62 -14.33
N PHE A 47 11.10 -9.56 -13.51
CA PHE A 47 12.47 -9.24 -13.93
C PHE A 47 13.42 -10.44 -13.77
N MET A 48 12.87 -11.62 -13.53
CA MET A 48 13.66 -12.84 -13.35
C MET A 48 13.82 -13.63 -14.66
N LYS A 49 14.96 -14.31 -14.79
CA LYS A 49 15.23 -15.36 -15.75
C LYS A 49 15.79 -16.55 -15.00
N ASN A 50 15.17 -17.72 -15.17
CA ASN A 50 15.52 -18.94 -14.43
C ASN A 50 15.51 -18.75 -12.90
N GLY A 51 14.58 -17.94 -12.38
CA GLY A 51 14.40 -17.69 -10.94
C GLY A 51 15.40 -16.72 -10.32
N VAL A 52 16.29 -16.10 -11.10
CA VAL A 52 17.24 -15.09 -10.63
C VAL A 52 16.99 -13.79 -11.40
N PHE A 53 17.18 -12.64 -10.76
CA PHE A 53 17.10 -11.34 -11.42
C PHE A 53 18.02 -11.28 -12.65
N ASP A 54 17.48 -10.78 -13.76
CA ASP A 54 18.19 -10.61 -15.01
C ASP A 54 18.03 -9.17 -15.51
N LYS A 55 19.16 -8.46 -15.59
CA LYS A 55 19.20 -7.05 -15.97
C LYS A 55 18.69 -6.80 -17.39
N ASP A 56 18.92 -7.73 -18.32
CA ASP A 56 18.47 -7.57 -19.70
C ASP A 56 16.95 -7.76 -19.80
N VAL A 57 16.38 -8.68 -19.01
CA VAL A 57 14.92 -8.83 -18.88
C VAL A 57 14.30 -7.55 -18.31
N TYR A 58 14.88 -7.01 -17.24
CA TYR A 58 14.45 -5.74 -16.64
C TYR A 58 14.46 -4.59 -17.65
N LEU A 59 15.61 -4.31 -18.29
CA LEU A 59 15.74 -3.21 -19.24
C LEU A 59 14.84 -3.38 -20.47
N ASN A 60 14.73 -4.60 -21.01
CA ASN A 60 13.83 -4.86 -22.13
C ASN A 60 12.37 -4.64 -21.76
N ARG A 61 11.94 -5.07 -20.57
CA ARG A 61 10.57 -4.88 -20.09
C ARG A 61 10.25 -3.39 -19.92
N LEU A 62 11.15 -2.61 -19.32
CA LEU A 62 10.95 -1.17 -19.19
C LEU A 62 10.89 -0.49 -20.56
N ARG A 63 11.78 -0.85 -21.48
CA ARG A 63 11.79 -0.35 -22.87
C ARG A 63 10.48 -0.63 -23.60
N LEU A 64 9.92 -1.84 -23.47
CA LEU A 64 8.64 -2.20 -24.08
C LEU A 64 7.48 -1.34 -23.55
N ASN A 65 7.54 -0.93 -22.28
CA ASN A 65 6.57 -0.04 -21.65
C ASN A 65 6.90 1.45 -21.84
N ARG A 66 8.00 1.78 -22.54
CA ARG A 66 8.51 3.16 -22.74
C ARG A 66 8.79 3.89 -21.43
N ILE A 67 9.30 3.16 -20.44
CA ILE A 67 9.68 3.69 -19.13
C ILE A 67 11.21 3.60 -19.03
N THR A 68 11.85 4.65 -18.51
CA THR A 68 13.29 4.61 -18.19
C THR A 68 13.54 3.94 -16.83
N PRO A 69 14.73 3.37 -16.57
CA PRO A 69 15.07 2.83 -15.25
C PRO A 69 14.86 3.85 -14.12
N GLU A 70 15.27 5.10 -14.33
CA GLU A 70 15.10 6.17 -13.33
C GLU A 70 13.63 6.45 -13.00
N GLU A 71 12.76 6.52 -14.02
CA GLU A 71 11.32 6.71 -13.81
C GLU A 71 10.70 5.56 -13.04
N PHE A 72 11.06 4.32 -13.41
CA PHE A 72 10.57 3.12 -12.75
C PHE A 72 11.04 3.05 -11.30
N GLU A 73 12.33 3.25 -11.06
CA GLU A 73 12.93 3.24 -9.72
C GLU A 73 12.34 4.32 -8.82
N ARG A 74 12.07 5.51 -9.39
CA ARG A 74 11.39 6.60 -8.67
C ARG A 74 9.96 6.22 -8.30
N SER A 75 9.18 5.64 -9.23
CA SER A 75 7.82 5.19 -8.91
C SER A 75 7.82 4.05 -7.90
N GLN A 76 8.76 3.11 -8.02
CA GLN A 76 8.92 2.00 -7.09
C GLN A 76 9.25 2.51 -5.69
N ARG A 77 10.11 3.53 -5.59
CA ARG A 77 10.44 4.17 -4.31
C ARG A 77 9.21 4.80 -3.68
N GLN A 78 8.38 5.51 -4.45
CA GLN A 78 7.14 6.10 -3.95
C GLN A 78 6.17 5.02 -3.44
N GLU A 79 6.01 3.92 -4.17
CA GLU A 79 5.19 2.79 -3.74
C GLU A 79 5.70 2.17 -2.43
N LEU A 80 7.01 1.95 -2.31
CA LEU A 80 7.63 1.42 -1.10
C LEU A 80 7.44 2.37 0.10
N ILE A 81 7.55 3.69 -0.11
CA ILE A 81 7.24 4.69 0.93
C ILE A 81 5.78 4.57 1.37
N LEU A 82 4.84 4.51 0.42
CA LEU A 82 3.41 4.37 0.73
C LEU A 82 3.12 3.09 1.54
N THR A 83 3.73 1.98 1.16
CA THR A 83 3.61 0.70 1.88
C THR A 83 4.23 0.78 3.28
N LYS A 84 5.41 1.40 3.42
CA LYS A 84 6.04 1.63 4.73
C LYS A 84 5.15 2.50 5.62
N MET A 85 4.56 3.58 5.08
CA MET A 85 3.64 4.45 5.80
C MET A 85 2.38 3.70 6.26
N ARG A 86 1.75 2.91 5.39
CA ARG A 86 0.59 2.07 5.76
C ARG A 86 0.92 1.14 6.92
N ARG A 87 2.04 0.42 6.82
CA ARG A 87 2.49 -0.49 7.89
C ARG A 87 2.74 0.22 9.21
N LEU A 88 3.34 1.42 9.19
CA LEU A 88 3.56 2.22 10.40
C LEU A 88 2.23 2.61 11.07
N VAL A 89 1.23 2.99 10.27
CA VAL A 89 -0.12 3.26 10.79
C VAL A 89 -0.73 1.98 11.39
N GLU A 90 -0.67 0.86 10.68
CA GLU A 90 -1.19 -0.42 11.17
C GLU A 90 -0.54 -0.85 12.50
N MET A 91 0.76 -0.65 12.66
CA MET A 91 1.48 -0.95 13.91
C MET A 91 1.12 -0.02 15.07
N SER A 92 0.48 1.12 14.80
CA SER A 92 0.02 2.07 15.82
C SER A 92 -1.40 1.80 16.33
N VAL A 93 -2.13 0.88 15.69
CA VAL A 93 -3.51 0.56 16.04
C VAL A 93 -3.53 -0.57 17.04
N ASP A 94 -4.33 -0.41 18.10
CA ASP A 94 -4.62 -1.50 19.02
C ASP A 94 -5.54 -2.51 18.33
N ILE A 95 -5.03 -3.73 18.12
CA ILE A 95 -5.77 -4.79 17.43
C ILE A 95 -6.44 -5.66 18.48
N PRO A 96 -7.78 -5.74 18.51
CA PRO A 96 -8.49 -6.59 19.45
C PRO A 96 -8.13 -8.07 19.25
N ASP A 97 -8.03 -8.80 20.36
CA ASP A 97 -7.87 -10.25 20.32
C ASP A 97 -9.08 -10.87 19.61
N SER A 98 -8.86 -12.00 18.93
CA SER A 98 -9.90 -12.86 18.38
C SER A 98 -11.04 -13.17 19.37
N SER A 99 -10.74 -13.27 20.67
CA SER A 99 -11.75 -13.49 21.71
C SER A 99 -12.63 -12.27 21.99
N GLU A 100 -12.21 -11.07 21.60
CA GLU A 100 -12.95 -9.81 21.80
C GLU A 100 -13.83 -9.45 20.61
N ILE A 101 -13.69 -10.16 19.48
CA ILE A 101 -14.50 -9.93 18.28
C ILE A 101 -15.78 -10.77 18.38
N GLU A 102 -16.93 -10.12 18.51
CA GLU A 102 -18.22 -10.79 18.40
C GLU A 102 -18.37 -11.43 17.02
N LEU A 103 -18.45 -12.76 16.99
CA LEU A 103 -18.64 -13.53 15.77
C LEU A 103 -20.13 -13.80 15.51
N PRO A 104 -20.59 -13.72 14.25
CA PRO A 104 -21.94 -14.12 13.89
C PRO A 104 -22.23 -15.58 14.29
N PRO A 105 -23.47 -15.92 14.69
CA PRO A 105 -23.83 -17.25 15.17
C PRO A 105 -23.61 -18.36 14.12
N GLU A 106 -23.59 -18.00 12.84
CA GLU A 106 -23.37 -18.87 11.68
C GLU A 106 -21.89 -19.13 11.34
N SER A 107 -20.95 -18.58 12.11
CA SER A 107 -19.50 -18.80 11.98
C SER A 107 -18.99 -20.12 12.60
N SER A 108 -19.83 -21.15 12.66
CA SER A 108 -19.59 -22.41 13.38
C SER A 108 -18.38 -23.22 12.88
N ASN A 109 -17.86 -22.89 11.69
CA ASN A 109 -16.63 -23.47 11.14
C ASN A 109 -15.42 -22.55 11.44
N GLU A 110 -14.32 -23.15 11.88
CA GLU A 110 -13.05 -22.47 12.17
C GLU A 110 -12.54 -21.63 11.00
N GLN A 111 -12.65 -22.12 9.76
CA GLN A 111 -12.26 -21.35 8.57
C GLN A 111 -13.11 -20.07 8.40
N ALA A 112 -14.41 -20.16 8.64
CA ALA A 112 -15.31 -19.01 8.55
C ALA A 112 -15.02 -17.99 9.64
N SER A 113 -14.79 -18.47 10.88
CA SER A 113 -14.35 -17.63 12.00
C SER A 113 -13.05 -16.87 11.69
N GLN A 114 -12.06 -17.56 11.13
CA GLN A 114 -10.80 -16.93 10.72
C GLN A 114 -11.01 -15.89 9.62
N MET A 115 -11.83 -16.17 8.60
CA MET A 115 -12.12 -15.19 7.54
C MET A 115 -12.81 -13.93 8.09
N ILE A 116 -13.78 -14.09 8.99
CA ILE A 116 -14.49 -12.98 9.63
C ILE A 116 -13.54 -12.13 10.46
N TYR A 117 -12.68 -12.78 11.25
CA TYR A 117 -11.64 -12.09 12.01
C TYR A 117 -10.73 -11.27 11.08
N GLN A 118 -10.21 -11.87 10.00
CA GLN A 118 -9.36 -11.15 9.05
C GLN A 118 -10.07 -9.99 8.34
N ALA A 119 -11.35 -10.17 7.98
CA ALA A 119 -12.15 -9.09 7.40
C ALA A 119 -12.32 -7.92 8.39
N LYS A 120 -12.56 -8.21 9.67
CA LYS A 120 -12.67 -7.19 10.72
C LYS A 120 -11.34 -6.47 10.94
N LEU A 121 -10.22 -7.20 10.94
CA LEU A 121 -8.89 -6.59 11.04
C LEU A 121 -8.60 -5.66 9.87
N ASN A 122 -8.97 -6.06 8.65
CA ASN A 122 -8.79 -5.21 7.47
C ASN A 122 -9.64 -3.95 7.57
N ASP A 123 -10.90 -4.04 8.01
CA ASP A 123 -11.76 -2.87 8.24
C ASP A 123 -11.16 -1.91 9.30
N ILE A 124 -10.61 -2.45 10.39
CA ILE A 124 -9.93 -1.66 11.42
C ILE A 124 -8.71 -0.94 10.82
N ARG A 125 -7.87 -1.64 10.07
CA ARG A 125 -6.68 -1.07 9.41
C ARG A 125 -7.04 0.01 8.40
N GLU A 126 -8.06 -0.23 7.57
CA GLU A 126 -8.54 0.74 6.59
C GLU A 126 -9.08 2.01 7.26
N LYS A 127 -9.87 1.87 8.34
CA LYS A 127 -10.39 3.01 9.12
C LYS A 127 -9.29 3.79 9.81
N ALA A 128 -8.29 3.11 10.36
CA ALA A 128 -7.15 3.77 10.98
C ALA A 128 -6.34 4.56 9.95
N LEU A 129 -6.04 3.96 8.80
CA LEU A 129 -5.36 4.64 7.70
C LEU A 129 -6.16 5.84 7.20
N GLY A 130 -7.46 5.69 6.99
CA GLY A 130 -8.34 6.79 6.60
C GLY A 130 -8.33 7.93 7.62
N SER A 131 -8.49 7.62 8.91
CA SER A 131 -8.47 8.61 9.98
C SER A 131 -7.14 9.35 10.09
N TYR A 132 -6.03 8.63 9.93
CA TYR A 132 -4.69 9.22 9.90
C TYR A 132 -4.53 10.20 8.73
N ILE A 133 -4.94 9.80 7.52
CA ILE A 133 -4.88 10.64 6.33
C ILE A 133 -5.75 11.89 6.48
N GLU A 134 -6.97 11.76 7.01
CA GLU A 134 -7.83 12.92 7.26
C GLU A 134 -7.24 13.88 8.31
N GLY A 135 -6.57 13.34 9.34
CA GLY A 135 -5.80 14.15 10.28
C GLY A 135 -4.67 14.94 9.58
N LEU A 136 -3.92 14.29 8.69
CA LEU A 136 -2.87 14.93 7.91
C LEU A 136 -3.40 16.01 6.96
N LYS A 137 -4.52 15.75 6.26
CA LYS A 137 -5.15 16.73 5.36
C LYS A 137 -5.49 18.03 6.09
N LYS A 138 -6.09 17.93 7.28
CA LYS A 138 -6.40 19.09 8.13
C LYS A 138 -5.15 19.90 8.48
N GLY A 139 -4.04 19.22 8.77
CA GLY A 139 -2.75 19.87 9.06
C GLY A 139 -2.08 20.52 7.85
N ILE A 140 -2.42 20.11 6.63
CA ILE A 140 -1.82 20.62 5.37
C ILE A 140 -2.61 21.81 4.79
N LYS A 141 -3.78 22.16 5.36
CA LYS A 141 -4.73 23.16 4.82
C LYS A 141 -5.17 22.84 3.38
N ILE A 142 -5.66 21.62 3.17
CA ILE A 142 -6.31 21.20 1.91
C ILE A 142 -7.82 21.18 2.13
#